data_AF-A0A191HVH8-F1
#
_entry.id   AF-A0A191HVH8-F1
#
_cell.length_a   1.000
_cell.length_b   1.000
_cell.length_c   1.000
_cell.angle_alpha   90.00
_cell.angle_beta   90.00
_cell.angle_gamma   90.00
#
_symmetry.space_group_name_H-M   'P 1'
#
loop_
_entity.id
_entity.type
_entity.pdbx_description
1 polymer ?
#
loop_
_entity_poly.entity_id
_entity_poly.type
_entity_poly.pdbx_seq_one_letter_code
_entity_poly.pdbx_strand_id
1 'polypeptide(L)' 'MSKVRLDVFLIENGYFKTRQKAKAEIMAGNILVDHIKIEKAGTLIKDDSIITVLGKKFLM' A
#
# COMPACT_ATOMS: atom_id res chain seq x y z
N MET A 1 -11.74 11.04 10.22
CA MET A 1 -10.86 10.53 9.15
C MET A 1 -9.43 10.92 9.49
N SER A 2 -8.64 9.96 9.95
CA SER A 2 -7.21 10.17 10.09
C SER A 2 -6.54 9.98 8.73
N LYS A 3 -5.45 10.71 8.47
CA LYS A 3 -4.60 10.48 7.31
C LYS A 3 -3.31 9.82 7.76
N VAL A 4 -2.96 8.71 7.14
CA VAL A 4 -1.76 7.92 7.46
C VAL A 4 -0.92 7.77 6.20
N ARG A 5 0.40 7.55 6.34
CA ARG A 5 1.23 7.31 5.15
C ARG A 5 1.03 5.88 4.66
N LEU A 6 0.90 5.74 3.35
CA LEU A 6 0.70 4.45 2.68
C LEU A 6 1.77 3.42 3.07
N ASP A 7 3.05 3.82 3.10
CA ASP A 7 4.15 2.92 3.48
C ASP A 7 4.07 2.41 4.93
N VAL A 8 3.44 3.17 5.85
CA VAL A 8 3.15 2.71 7.21
C VAL A 8 1.96 1.75 7.20
N PHE A 9 0.86 2.21 6.59
CA PHE A 9 -0.43 1.52 6.59
C PHE A 9 -0.30 0.09 6.09
N LEU A 10 0.47 -0.11 5.01
CA LEU A 10 0.66 -1.43 4.41
C LEU A 10 1.42 -2.41 5.33
N ILE A 11 2.21 -1.94 6.29
CA ILE A 11 2.89 -2.80 7.26
C ILE A 11 1.99 -3.10 8.45
N GLU A 12 1.37 -2.06 9.00
CA GLU A 12 0.49 -2.19 10.17
C GLU A 12 -0.73 -3.08 9.87
N ASN A 13 -1.18 -3.13 8.61
CA ASN A 13 -2.27 -3.99 8.16
C ASN A 13 -1.80 -5.30 7.51
N GLY A 14 -0.53 -5.68 7.63
CA GLY A 14 -0.04 -7.01 7.25
C GLY A 14 0.13 -7.26 5.74
N TYR A 15 -0.01 -6.26 4.87
CA TYR A 15 0.20 -6.42 3.42
C TYR A 15 1.67 -6.76 3.09
N PHE A 16 2.62 -6.24 3.87
CA PHE A 16 4.05 -6.52 3.73
C PHE A 16 4.76 -6.66 5.08
N LYS A 17 5.83 -7.46 5.12
CA LYS A 17 6.62 -7.71 6.33
C LYS A 17 7.57 -6.57 6.70
N THR A 18 8.00 -5.76 5.72
CA THR A 18 8.97 -4.67 5.94
C THR A 18 8.58 -3.44 5.16
N ARG A 19 8.83 -2.25 5.74
CA ARG A 19 8.60 -0.96 5.06
C ARG A 19 9.34 -0.85 3.73
N GLN A 20 10.55 -1.41 3.64
CA GLN A 20 11.34 -1.36 2.41
C GLN A 20 10.63 -2.10 1.27
N LYS A 21 10.04 -3.27 1.54
CA LYS A 21 9.26 -4.01 0.55
C LYS A 21 8.00 -3.24 0.14
N ALA A 22 7.27 -2.67 1.10
CA ALA A 22 6.10 -1.84 0.78
C ALA A 22 6.47 -0.66 -0.12
N LYS A 23 7.55 0.07 0.19
CA LYS A 23 8.04 1.18 -0.65
C LYS A 23 8.35 0.74 -2.08
N ALA A 24 9.06 -0.39 -2.24
CA ALA A 24 9.40 -0.91 -3.56
C ALA A 24 8.17 -1.25 -4.40
N GLU A 25 7.16 -1.87 -3.79
CA GLU A 25 5.92 -2.26 -4.47
C GLU A 25 5.04 -1.05 -4.84
N ILE A 26 5.00 -0.03 -3.97
CA ILE A 26 4.37 1.25 -4.29
C ILE A 26 5.07 1.88 -5.50
N MET A 27 6.39 2.02 -5.45
CA MET A 27 7.18 2.65 -6.53
C MET A 27 7.15 1.87 -7.84
N ALA A 28 6.97 0.55 -7.78
CA ALA A 28 6.76 -0.29 -8.95
C ALA A 28 5.35 -0.14 -9.57
N GLY A 29 4.46 0.61 -8.92
CA GLY A 29 3.09 0.81 -9.36
C GLY A 29 2.19 -0.40 -9.13
N ASN A 30 2.51 -1.24 -8.14
CA ASN A 30 1.75 -2.45 -7.81
C ASN A 30 0.67 -2.21 -6.75
N ILE A 31 0.51 -0.98 -6.26
CA ILE A 31 -0.46 -0.66 -5.21
C ILE A 31 -1.52 0.30 -5.75
N LEU A 32 -2.78 -0.07 -5.58
CA LEU A 32 -3.92 0.82 -5.76
C LEU A 32 -4.49 1.21 -4.40
N VAL A 33 -4.85 2.48 -4.29
CA VAL A 33 -5.60 3.06 -3.18
C VAL A 33 -6.89 3.59 -3.78
N ASP A 34 -8.03 3.09 -3.33
CA ASP A 34 -9.35 3.46 -3.86
C ASP A 34 -9.41 3.36 -5.40
N HIS A 35 -8.87 2.25 -5.93
CA HIS A 35 -8.76 1.95 -7.37
C HIS A 35 -7.83 2.87 -8.18
N ILE A 36 -7.03 3.71 -7.54
CA ILE A 36 -6.04 4.59 -8.18
C ILE A 36 -4.64 4.10 -7.86
N LYS A 37 -3.80 3.94 -8.89
CA LYS A 37 -2.39 3.56 -8.71
C LYS A 37 -1.63 4.66 -7.98
N ILE A 38 -0.90 4.29 -6.92
CA ILE A 38 -0.03 5.20 -6.18
C ILE A 38 1.42 4.76 -6.34
N GLU A 39 2.30 5.70 -6.73
CA GLU A 39 3.72 5.44 -6.97
C GLU A 39 4.65 6.16 -5.98
N LYS A 40 4.07 6.96 -5.08
CA LYS A 40 4.80 7.67 -4.01
C LYS A 40 4.52 7.03 -2.66
N ALA A 41 5.54 6.45 -2.05
CA ALA A 41 5.37 5.70 -0.81
C ALA A 41 4.95 6.54 0.40
N GLY A 42 5.33 7.81 0.43
CA GLY A 42 4.93 8.77 1.47
C GLY A 42 3.55 9.39 1.28
N THR A 43 2.77 8.95 0.29
CA THR A 43 1.41 9.46 0.04
C THR A 43 0.55 9.27 1.29
N LEU A 44 -0.13 10.33 1.72
CA LEU A 44 -1.12 10.28 2.78
C LEU A 44 -2.43 9.76 2.22
N ILE A 45 -2.95 8.69 2.82
CA ILE A 45 -4.22 8.06 2.47
C ILE A 45 -5.19 8.14 3.65
N LYS A 46 -6.47 7.89 3.42
CA LYS A 46 -7.42 7.75 4.53
C LYS A 46 -7.18 6.42 5.23
N ASP A 47 -7.49 6.38 6.51
CA ASP A 47 -7.45 5.17 7.33
C ASP A 47 -8.46 4.10 6.89
N ASP A 48 -9.50 4.48 6.14
CA ASP A 48 -10.53 3.62 5.56
C ASP A 48 -10.35 3.35 4.05
N SER A 49 -9.24 3.76 3.44
CA SER A 49 -8.99 3.55 2.01
C SER A 49 -8.87 2.06 1.67
N ILE A 50 -9.43 1.67 0.52
CA ILE A 50 -9.35 0.30 0.00
C ILE A 50 -8.00 0.09 -0.67
N ILE A 51 -7.26 -0.92 -0.23
CA ILE A 51 -5.97 -1.30 -0.81
C ILE A 51 -6.13 -2.51 -1.73
N THR A 52 -5.57 -2.41 -2.94
CA THR A 52 -5.39 -3.56 -3.83
C THR A 52 -3.91 -3.69 -4.19
N VAL A 53 -3.37 -4.90 -4.07
CA VAL A 53 -2.00 -5.23 -4.49
C VAL A 53 -2.07 -6.00 -5.79
N LEU A 54 -1.52 -5.44 -6.87
CA LEU A 54 -1.41 -6.09 -8.17
C LEU A 54 -0.33 -7.17 -8.15
N GLY A 55 -0.53 -8.24 -8.91
CA GLY A 55 0.50 -9.24 -9.17
C GLY A 55 0.82 -10.21 -8.02
N LYS A 56 0.34 -9.99 -6.80
CA LYS A 56 0.40 -11.01 -5.75
C LYS A 56 -0.63 -12.09 -6.02
N LYS A 57 -0.18 -13.20 -6.61
CA LYS A 57 -0.87 -14.48 -6.53
C LYS A 57 -0.91 -14.85 -5.04
N PHE A 58 -2.05 -14.65 -4.38
CA PHE A 58 -2.29 -15.22 -3.06
C PHE A 58 -2.34 -16.73 -3.29
N LEU A 59 -1.23 -17.43 -3.03
CA LEU A 59 -1.31 -18.87 -2.79
C LEU A 59 -1.96 -18.99 -1.43
N MET A 60 -3.24 -19.37 -1.46
CA MET A 60 -4.01 -19.82 -0.32
C MET A 60 -3.32 -21.01 0.36
#